data_AF-A0A1J5U907-F1
#
_entry.id   AF-A0A1J5U907-F1
#
_cell.length_a   1.000
_cell.length_b   1.000
_cell.length_c   1.000
_cell.angle_alpha   90.00
_cell.angle_beta   90.00
_cell.angle_gamma   90.00
#
_symmetry.space_group_name_H-M   'P 1'
#
loop_
_entity.id
_entity.type
_entity.pdbx_description
1 polymer ?
#
loop_
_entity_poly.entity_id
_entity_poly.type
_entity_poly.pdbx_seq_one_letter_code
_entity_poly.pdbx_strand_id
1 'polypeptide(L)'
;MFGASFVCALDIQIKGEAMDKKILLFCVSFFCLSSVNALELPKNTHVIGERSLDLWFWKLDSSIDDQDDIENNVLKTISSVGTDVHVHAHWLGSDYENYQDFKNVIHKVSNSRNQVDEFASYIRSNYTDRVNNYHILMAEGEWGDSLGEALELVSRFAVVSDDMDYTAAHEMGHMLGAVHNQDTNWFSASIMYSSSIWLYGRQNKFWSSANKNIVKKTLEELKRFLYDKSISTRYSHFDGSTTNAKEYKGLSSDKGNKAIIYKLLVEKNTTYTIAITDANFDTYLYVYDKNGRQLDKNNDSNHFLIQCGWRCFLLPSDDNAFLRSRIDNQNFGSAKEVYIVVSGNKHDDHGNFSLNLSSYKTFIIEDNSTLRSLKNNAPKLKEYIDSNNKVWLKTRNGAWTENIVLPQGVNESKKVTLTVDSDWPVKVIFTINNVRKTRTVLRGQEISCVYTKDGWLVK
;
A
#
# COMPACT_ATOMS: atom_id res chain seq x y z
N MET A 1 -5.02 49.65 -10.64
CA MET A 1 -5.47 51.05 -10.81
C MET A 1 -6.99 51.01 -10.88
N PHE A 2 -7.65 51.87 -10.09
CA PHE A 2 -9.07 51.86 -9.71
C PHE A 2 -9.55 50.68 -8.85
N GLY A 3 -9.57 50.93 -7.54
CA GLY A 3 -10.31 50.15 -6.56
C GLY A 3 -11.69 50.75 -6.33
N ALA A 4 -12.69 49.89 -6.17
CA ALA A 4 -13.96 50.23 -5.57
C ALA A 4 -14.08 49.41 -4.28
N SER A 5 -14.17 50.10 -3.15
CA SER A 5 -14.44 49.51 -1.84
C SER A 5 -15.95 49.39 -1.67
N PHE A 6 -16.46 48.17 -1.49
CA PHE A 6 -17.80 47.96 -0.96
C PHE A 6 -17.73 47.95 0.56
N VAL A 7 -18.49 48.85 1.19
CA VAL A 7 -18.79 48.83 2.62
C VAL A 7 -20.09 48.04 2.78
N CYS A 8 -20.01 46.85 3.37
CA CYS A 8 -21.19 46.19 3.92
C CYS A 8 -21.23 46.48 5.42
N ALA A 9 -22.10 47.40 5.83
CA ALA A 9 -22.52 47.54 7.22
C ALA A 9 -23.59 46.45 7.48
N LEU A 10 -23.28 45.48 8.32
CA LEU A 10 -24.26 44.53 8.84
C LEU A 10 -24.85 45.12 10.11
N ASP A 11 -26.07 45.65 10.00
CA ASP A 11 -26.83 46.19 11.13
C ASP A 11 -27.61 45.04 11.78
N ILE A 12 -27.18 44.59 12.96
CA ILE A 12 -27.89 43.58 13.75
C ILE A 12 -28.56 44.30 14.93
N GLN A 13 -29.86 44.59 14.78
CA GLN A 13 -30.70 45.02 15.89
C GLN A 13 -31.07 43.81 16.76
N ILE A 14 -30.49 43.73 17.96
CA ILE A 14 -31.01 42.88 19.03
C ILE A 14 -31.81 43.78 19.99
N LYS A 15 -33.14 43.58 20.05
CA LYS A 15 -34.01 44.22 21.04
C LYS A 15 -33.83 43.53 22.40
N GLY A 16 -33.34 44.27 23.38
CA GLY A 16 -33.31 43.85 24.78
C GLY A 16 -32.30 44.68 25.61
N GLU A 17 -32.82 45.71 26.27
CA GLU A 17 -32.30 46.40 27.47
C GLU A 17 -30.77 46.63 27.64
N ALA A 18 -30.39 47.90 27.46
CA ALA A 18 -29.36 48.66 28.17
C ALA A 18 -27.97 48.03 28.43
N MET A 19 -26.99 48.39 27.57
CA MET A 19 -25.79 49.12 28.00
C MET A 19 -24.94 49.55 26.78
N ASP A 20 -24.75 50.87 26.66
CA ASP A 20 -23.89 51.56 25.71
C ASP A 20 -22.40 51.19 25.93
N LYS A 21 -21.77 50.52 24.97
CA LYS A 21 -20.30 50.49 24.83
C LYS A 21 -19.90 50.48 23.36
N LYS A 22 -19.55 51.67 22.85
CA LYS A 22 -18.83 51.85 21.59
C LYS A 22 -17.40 51.32 21.76
N ILE A 23 -17.10 50.15 21.20
CA ILE A 23 -15.71 49.72 21.00
C ILE A 23 -15.39 49.95 19.53
N LEU A 24 -14.71 51.07 19.27
CA LEU A 24 -14.10 51.38 17.99
C LEU A 24 -12.76 50.65 17.94
N LEU A 25 -12.69 49.46 17.32
CA LEU A 25 -11.41 48.79 17.08
C LEU A 25 -10.88 49.21 15.71
N PHE A 26 -9.93 50.14 15.74
CA PHE A 26 -9.18 50.64 14.59
C PHE A 26 -7.94 49.75 14.43
N CYS A 27 -7.87 48.92 13.39
CA CYS A 27 -6.63 48.22 13.03
C CYS A 27 -6.23 48.56 11.60
N VAL A 28 -5.29 49.51 11.50
CA VAL A 28 -4.54 49.84 10.29
C VAL A 28 -3.47 48.77 10.07
N SER A 29 -3.34 48.35 8.82
CA SER A 29 -2.48 47.30 8.31
C SER A 29 -0.99 47.58 8.51
N PHE A 30 -0.18 46.53 8.78
CA PHE A 30 1.26 46.54 8.53
C PHE A 30 1.71 45.24 7.86
N PHE A 31 2.25 45.39 6.65
CA PHE A 31 3.27 44.62 5.93
C PHE A 31 3.20 43.08 5.82
N CYS A 32 3.04 42.67 4.55
CA CYS A 32 3.72 41.56 3.85
C CYS A 32 4.43 40.50 4.71
N LEU A 33 3.69 39.43 5.03
CA LEU A 33 4.25 38.09 5.06
C LEU A 33 3.52 37.31 3.97
N SER A 34 4.26 36.91 2.94
CA SER A 34 3.83 35.91 1.98
C SER A 34 3.48 34.63 2.75
N SER A 35 2.22 34.47 3.12
CA SER A 35 1.70 33.20 3.60
C SER A 35 1.80 32.22 2.45
N VAL A 36 2.75 31.29 2.58
CA VAL A 36 2.75 30.04 1.83
C VAL A 36 1.48 29.32 2.26
N ASN A 37 0.38 29.56 1.56
CA ASN A 37 -0.85 28.80 1.75
C ASN A 37 -0.51 27.35 1.44
N ALA A 38 -0.37 26.54 2.50
CA ALA A 38 -0.32 25.09 2.37
C ALA A 38 -1.55 24.67 1.54
N LEU A 39 -1.27 24.05 0.41
CA LEU A 39 -2.24 23.76 -0.63
C LEU A 39 -3.16 22.64 -0.12
N GLU A 40 -4.33 22.97 0.42
CA GLU A 40 -5.34 21.94 0.70
C GLU A 40 -5.85 21.36 -0.63
N LEU A 41 -5.72 20.03 -0.75
CA LEU A 41 -6.12 19.27 -1.93
C LEU A 41 -7.61 18.88 -1.86
N PRO A 42 -8.27 18.71 -3.00
CA PRO A 42 -9.71 18.43 -3.06
C PRO A 42 -10.09 17.12 -2.35
N LYS A 43 -11.32 17.11 -1.78
CA LYS A 43 -11.90 16.07 -0.91
C LYS A 43 -11.97 14.64 -1.48
N ASN A 44 -11.73 14.43 -2.77
CA ASN A 44 -11.83 13.11 -3.43
C ASN A 44 -10.45 12.49 -3.74
N THR A 45 -9.44 12.76 -2.90
CA THR A 45 -8.09 12.22 -3.14
C THR A 45 -8.06 10.72 -2.86
N HIS A 46 -7.86 9.89 -3.89
CA HIS A 46 -7.72 8.44 -3.73
C HIS A 46 -6.34 8.09 -3.15
N VAL A 47 -6.29 7.42 -2.00
CA VAL A 47 -5.01 7.04 -1.35
C VAL A 47 -4.53 5.69 -1.91
N ILE A 48 -3.29 5.64 -2.38
CA ILE A 48 -2.58 4.45 -2.86
C ILE A 48 -1.41 4.16 -1.92
N GLY A 49 -1.18 2.89 -1.60
CA GLY A 49 -0.11 2.48 -0.68
C GLY A 49 -0.49 2.58 0.79
N GLU A 50 -1.79 2.68 1.08
CA GLU A 50 -2.32 2.49 2.42
C GLU A 50 -2.11 1.04 2.85
N ARG A 51 -1.76 0.82 4.13
CA ARG A 51 -1.73 -0.55 4.66
C ARG A 51 -3.16 -1.00 4.81
N SER A 52 -3.57 -1.97 4.00
CA SER A 52 -4.89 -2.58 4.13
C SER A 52 -4.78 -4.02 4.60
N LEU A 53 -5.77 -4.44 5.37
CA LEU A 53 -6.04 -5.82 5.73
C LEU A 53 -7.42 -6.17 5.20
N ASP A 54 -7.51 -7.21 4.38
CA ASP A 54 -8.79 -7.73 3.88
C ASP A 54 -9.21 -8.91 4.75
N LEU A 55 -10.30 -8.75 5.48
CA LEU A 55 -10.86 -9.75 6.36
C LEU A 55 -12.11 -10.35 5.72
N TRP A 56 -12.06 -11.65 5.44
CA TRP A 56 -13.12 -12.40 4.80
C TRP A 56 -13.81 -13.29 5.81
N PHE A 57 -15.08 -13.03 6.09
CA PHE A 57 -15.96 -13.84 6.92
C PHE A 57 -16.78 -14.78 6.04
N TRP A 58 -16.66 -16.09 6.24
CA TRP A 58 -17.29 -17.13 5.43
C TRP A 58 -18.42 -17.79 6.23
N LYS A 59 -19.67 -17.56 5.85
CA LYS A 59 -20.83 -18.05 6.61
C LYS A 59 -21.18 -19.49 6.25
N LEU A 60 -21.14 -20.40 7.22
CA LEU A 60 -21.65 -21.76 7.01
C LEU A 60 -23.18 -21.85 7.05
N ASP A 61 -23.83 -21.00 7.83
CA ASP A 61 -25.29 -20.92 7.93
C ASP A 61 -25.80 -19.50 7.70
N SER A 62 -27.02 -19.42 7.18
CA SER A 62 -27.84 -18.22 7.12
C SER A 62 -28.32 -17.72 8.49
N SER A 63 -28.27 -18.53 9.54
CA SER A 63 -28.74 -18.14 10.87
C SER A 63 -27.81 -17.14 11.59
N ILE A 64 -26.54 -17.01 11.14
CA ILE A 64 -25.56 -16.04 11.67
C ILE A 64 -26.11 -14.61 11.57
N ASP A 65 -26.51 -14.04 12.71
CA ASP A 65 -27.24 -12.77 12.80
C ASP A 65 -26.43 -11.62 13.44
N ASP A 66 -25.41 -11.92 14.24
CA ASP A 66 -24.59 -10.92 14.98
C ASP A 66 -23.43 -10.30 14.16
N GLN A 67 -23.62 -10.13 12.85
CA GLN A 67 -22.54 -9.75 11.92
C GLN A 67 -21.94 -8.38 12.23
N ASP A 68 -22.78 -7.39 12.52
CA ASP A 68 -22.34 -6.02 12.79
C ASP A 68 -21.59 -5.93 14.12
N ASP A 69 -22.02 -6.65 15.15
CA ASP A 69 -21.33 -6.70 16.45
C ASP A 69 -19.97 -7.38 16.34
N ILE A 70 -19.91 -8.53 15.65
CA ILE A 70 -18.66 -9.25 15.37
C ILE A 70 -17.67 -8.37 14.60
N GLU A 71 -18.14 -7.76 13.50
CA GLU A 71 -17.31 -6.85 12.69
C GLU A 71 -16.82 -5.66 13.53
N ASN A 72 -17.73 -4.99 14.25
CA ASN A 72 -17.39 -3.85 15.10
C ASN A 72 -16.34 -4.21 16.15
N ASN A 73 -16.43 -5.40 16.74
CA ASN A 73 -15.48 -5.86 17.74
C ASN A 73 -14.11 -6.12 17.16
N VAL A 74 -14.01 -6.78 16.01
CA VAL A 74 -12.73 -6.96 15.31
C VAL A 74 -12.11 -5.61 14.95
N LEU A 75 -12.88 -4.70 14.35
CA LEU A 75 -12.42 -3.36 13.95
C LEU A 75 -11.95 -2.52 15.14
N LYS A 76 -12.71 -2.51 16.24
CA LYS A 76 -12.33 -1.82 17.49
C LYS A 76 -11.05 -2.42 18.10
N THR A 77 -10.90 -3.74 18.03
CA THR A 77 -9.73 -4.43 18.59
C THR A 77 -8.47 -4.08 17.81
N ILE A 78 -8.50 -4.14 16.48
CA ILE A 78 -7.36 -3.79 15.62
C ILE A 78 -7.01 -2.30 15.76
N SER A 79 -7.99 -1.41 15.68
CA SER A 79 -7.76 0.04 15.77
C SER A 79 -7.15 0.48 17.11
N SER A 80 -7.45 -0.23 18.21
CA SER A 80 -6.88 0.07 19.54
C SER A 80 -5.36 -0.10 19.64
N VAL A 81 -4.73 -0.77 18.67
CA VAL A 81 -3.28 -0.98 18.61
C VAL A 81 -2.54 0.30 18.21
N GLY A 82 -3.21 1.25 17.55
CA GLY A 82 -2.66 2.54 17.15
C GLY A 82 -1.78 2.44 15.90
N THR A 83 -2.27 1.74 14.88
CA THR A 83 -1.63 1.62 13.56
C THR A 83 -2.47 2.30 12.48
N ASP A 84 -1.81 2.80 11.43
CA ASP A 84 -2.47 3.36 10.24
C ASP A 84 -2.85 2.25 9.25
N VAL A 85 -3.54 1.20 9.74
CA VAL A 85 -4.04 0.09 8.91
C VAL A 85 -5.53 0.26 8.68
N HIS A 86 -5.93 0.30 7.41
CA HIS A 86 -7.32 0.19 7.02
C HIS A 86 -7.75 -1.28 6.98
N VAL A 87 -8.89 -1.60 7.59
CA VAL A 87 -9.44 -2.95 7.55
C VAL A 87 -10.67 -2.94 6.66
N HIS A 88 -10.72 -3.86 5.70
CA HIS A 88 -11.88 -4.10 4.86
C HIS A 88 -12.51 -5.42 5.29
N ALA A 89 -13.72 -5.37 5.84
CA ALA A 89 -14.50 -6.56 6.16
C ALA A 89 -15.36 -6.95 4.95
N HIS A 90 -15.33 -8.23 4.60
CA HIS A 90 -16.11 -8.82 3.51
C HIS A 90 -16.86 -10.01 4.08
N TRP A 91 -18.18 -10.05 3.89
CA TRP A 91 -19.03 -11.15 4.33
C TRP A 91 -19.45 -11.99 3.14
N LEU A 92 -18.97 -13.23 3.05
CA LEU A 92 -19.36 -14.16 2.01
C LEU A 92 -20.57 -14.98 2.49
N GLY A 93 -21.74 -14.60 1.99
CA GLY A 93 -23.03 -15.24 2.25
C GLY A 93 -23.70 -15.74 0.98
N SER A 94 -24.96 -16.17 1.11
CA SER A 94 -25.77 -16.76 0.02
C SER A 94 -25.98 -15.90 -1.22
N ASP A 95 -25.64 -14.62 -1.13
CA ASP A 95 -25.68 -13.60 -2.17
C ASP A 95 -24.43 -13.59 -3.07
N TYR A 96 -23.36 -14.33 -2.72
CA TYR A 96 -22.15 -14.45 -3.53
C TYR A 96 -22.24 -15.61 -4.53
N GLU A 97 -21.78 -15.38 -5.78
CA GLU A 97 -21.86 -16.31 -6.91
C GLU A 97 -21.26 -17.70 -6.60
N ASN A 98 -20.18 -17.77 -5.80
CA ASN A 98 -19.49 -19.01 -5.45
C ASN A 98 -19.91 -19.62 -4.10
N TYR A 99 -20.91 -19.04 -3.43
CA TYR A 99 -21.31 -19.47 -2.09
C TYR A 99 -21.82 -20.92 -2.05
N GLN A 100 -22.57 -21.34 -3.09
CA GLN A 100 -23.15 -22.67 -3.13
C GLN A 100 -22.08 -23.77 -3.25
N ASP A 101 -21.06 -23.54 -4.08
CA ASP A 101 -19.94 -24.48 -4.21
C ASP A 101 -19.14 -24.59 -2.91
N PHE A 102 -18.96 -23.48 -2.20
CA PHE A 102 -18.37 -23.47 -0.86
C PHE A 102 -19.22 -24.27 0.15
N LYS A 103 -20.53 -23.99 0.22
CA LYS A 103 -21.46 -24.65 1.15
C LYS A 103 -21.60 -26.16 0.91
N ASN A 104 -21.42 -26.62 -0.33
CA ASN A 104 -21.47 -28.04 -0.69
C ASN A 104 -20.20 -28.81 -0.29
N VAL A 105 -19.08 -28.10 -0.07
CA VAL A 105 -17.77 -28.72 0.20
C VAL A 105 -17.40 -28.58 1.68
N ILE A 106 -17.69 -27.44 2.29
CA ILE A 106 -17.37 -27.18 3.69
C ILE A 106 -18.63 -27.31 4.53
N HIS A 107 -18.58 -28.22 5.49
CA HIS A 107 -19.61 -28.41 6.50
C HIS A 107 -18.97 -28.34 7.89
N LYS A 108 -19.76 -27.93 8.89
CA LYS A 108 -19.28 -27.85 10.27
C LYS A 108 -18.95 -29.26 10.79
N VAL A 109 -17.72 -29.45 11.26
CA VAL A 109 -17.27 -30.63 12.01
C VAL A 109 -16.99 -30.27 13.47
N SER A 110 -17.08 -31.24 14.38
CA SER A 110 -16.97 -30.98 15.81
C SER A 110 -15.56 -30.58 16.27
N ASN A 111 -14.50 -30.94 15.55
CA ASN A 111 -13.12 -30.60 15.94
C ASN A 111 -12.67 -29.33 15.23
N SER A 112 -12.45 -28.25 15.97
CA SER A 112 -12.08 -26.94 15.43
C SER A 112 -10.76 -26.98 14.66
N ARG A 113 -9.79 -27.79 15.09
CA ARG A 113 -8.49 -27.88 14.43
C ARG A 113 -8.60 -28.47 13.02
N ASN A 114 -9.27 -29.61 12.90
CA ASN A 114 -9.52 -30.24 11.62
C ASN A 114 -10.34 -29.31 10.71
N GLN A 115 -11.32 -28.59 11.28
CA GLN A 115 -12.13 -27.64 10.53
C GLN A 115 -11.29 -26.51 9.93
N VAL A 116 -10.37 -25.90 10.69
CA VAL A 116 -9.55 -24.79 10.19
C VAL A 116 -8.55 -25.27 9.14
N ASP A 117 -8.01 -26.48 9.28
CA ASP A 117 -7.11 -27.11 8.31
C ASP A 117 -7.80 -27.41 6.97
N GLU A 118 -9.01 -27.97 7.01
CA GLU A 118 -9.83 -28.22 5.82
C GLU A 118 -10.24 -26.92 5.12
N PHE A 119 -10.67 -25.93 5.90
CA PHE A 119 -11.03 -24.62 5.39
C PHE A 119 -9.85 -23.91 4.72
N ALA A 120 -8.69 -23.88 5.38
CA ALA A 120 -7.48 -23.29 4.81
C ALA A 120 -7.03 -24.00 3.52
N SER A 121 -7.17 -25.33 3.47
CA SER A 121 -6.88 -26.13 2.28
C SER A 121 -7.83 -25.77 1.13
N TYR A 122 -9.13 -25.68 1.40
CA TYR A 122 -10.12 -25.28 0.41
C TYR A 122 -9.84 -23.88 -0.17
N ILE A 123 -9.56 -22.89 0.68
CA ILE A 123 -9.26 -21.53 0.20
C ILE A 123 -8.02 -21.53 -0.69
N ARG A 124 -6.93 -22.20 -0.28
CA ARG A 124 -5.69 -22.27 -1.07
C ARG A 124 -5.87 -23.00 -2.40
N SER A 125 -6.79 -23.95 -2.48
CA SER A 125 -7.06 -24.71 -3.71
C SER A 125 -7.98 -23.98 -4.70
N ASN A 126 -8.91 -23.16 -4.20
CA ASN A 126 -9.96 -22.56 -5.03
C ASN A 126 -9.80 -21.05 -5.24
N TYR A 127 -9.04 -20.37 -4.38
CA TYR A 127 -8.85 -18.93 -4.41
C TYR A 127 -7.37 -18.58 -4.44
N THR A 128 -7.04 -17.49 -5.12
CA THR A 128 -5.69 -16.93 -5.05
C THR A 128 -5.47 -16.35 -3.67
N ASP A 129 -4.71 -17.04 -2.83
CA ASP A 129 -4.30 -16.55 -1.50
C ASP A 129 -3.43 -15.28 -1.66
N ARG A 130 -4.05 -14.10 -1.48
CA ARG A 130 -3.37 -12.81 -1.59
C ARG A 130 -2.72 -12.45 -0.26
N VAL A 131 -1.62 -11.70 -0.36
CA VAL A 131 -0.97 -11.16 0.84
C VAL A 131 -1.93 -10.19 1.54
N ASN A 132 -1.92 -10.15 2.87
CA ASN A 132 -2.85 -9.40 3.72
C ASN A 132 -4.33 -9.86 3.73
N ASN A 133 -4.69 -10.96 3.05
CA ASN A 133 -6.02 -11.56 3.19
C ASN A 133 -6.06 -12.47 4.41
N TYR A 134 -7.04 -12.26 5.29
CA TYR A 134 -7.33 -13.07 6.46
C TYR A 134 -8.73 -13.66 6.29
N HIS A 135 -8.89 -14.92 6.65
CA HIS A 135 -10.10 -15.70 6.41
C HIS A 135 -10.61 -16.28 7.71
N ILE A 136 -11.86 -15.99 8.06
CA ILE A 136 -12.55 -16.50 9.23
C ILE A 136 -13.77 -17.29 8.75
N LEU A 137 -13.81 -18.58 9.08
CA LEU A 137 -15.00 -19.40 8.90
C LEU A 137 -15.94 -19.21 10.08
N MET A 138 -17.15 -18.73 9.81
CA MET A 138 -18.18 -18.45 10.80
C MET A 138 -19.21 -19.58 10.80
N ALA A 139 -19.57 -20.06 11.98
CA ALA A 139 -20.64 -21.03 12.16
C ALA A 139 -21.36 -20.82 13.48
N GLU A 140 -22.55 -21.40 13.54
CA GLU A 140 -23.45 -21.34 14.68
C GLU A 140 -23.19 -22.42 15.70
N GLY A 141 -23.27 -22.05 16.98
CA GLY A 141 -22.96 -22.92 18.11
C GLY A 141 -21.46 -23.18 18.27
N GLU A 142 -21.04 -23.54 19.49
CA GLU A 142 -19.66 -23.92 19.77
C GLU A 142 -19.16 -25.11 18.92
N TRP A 143 -17.86 -25.20 18.73
CA TRP A 143 -17.20 -26.39 18.21
C TRP A 143 -17.08 -27.34 19.42
N GLY A 144 -17.01 -28.64 19.17
CA GLY A 144 -17.01 -29.63 20.26
C GLY A 144 -15.86 -29.46 21.26
N ASP A 145 -14.80 -28.75 20.88
CA ASP A 145 -13.59 -28.49 21.65
C ASP A 145 -13.28 -27.00 21.92
N SER A 146 -13.96 -26.04 21.27
CA SER A 146 -13.66 -24.60 21.43
C SER A 146 -14.77 -23.67 20.91
N LEU A 147 -14.71 -22.39 21.29
CA LEU A 147 -15.51 -21.32 20.65
C LEU A 147 -14.93 -20.90 19.30
N GLY A 148 -13.65 -21.18 19.06
CA GLY A 148 -12.94 -20.77 17.86
C GLY A 148 -11.49 -21.23 17.92
N GLU A 149 -10.86 -21.28 16.76
CA GLU A 149 -9.46 -21.68 16.63
C GLU A 149 -8.81 -21.07 15.40
N ALA A 150 -7.67 -20.40 15.61
CA ALA A 150 -6.74 -19.99 14.57
C ALA A 150 -5.64 -21.03 14.33
N LEU A 151 -5.21 -21.17 13.07
CA LEU A 151 -4.22 -22.16 12.65
C LEU A 151 -2.77 -21.78 13.08
N GLU A 152 -2.44 -21.80 14.36
CA GLU A 152 -1.11 -21.42 14.89
C GLU A 152 -0.68 -19.95 14.64
N LEU A 153 0.42 -19.53 15.29
CA LEU A 153 0.94 -18.17 15.27
C LEU A 153 1.30 -17.72 13.84
N VAL A 154 0.67 -16.63 13.40
CA VAL A 154 0.80 -16.01 12.06
C VAL A 154 0.12 -16.81 10.93
N SER A 155 -0.94 -17.56 11.25
CA SER A 155 -1.88 -17.97 10.21
C SER A 155 -2.81 -16.85 9.78
N ARG A 156 -3.40 -17.04 8.60
CA ARG A 156 -4.41 -16.17 8.01
C ARG A 156 -5.79 -16.84 8.00
N PHE A 157 -5.96 -17.88 8.81
CA PHE A 157 -7.13 -18.74 8.82
C PHE A 157 -7.57 -19.01 10.26
N ALA A 158 -8.86 -18.81 10.51
CA ALA A 158 -9.50 -19.17 11.76
C ALA A 158 -10.91 -19.73 11.53
N VAL A 159 -11.43 -20.44 12.52
CA VAL A 159 -12.84 -20.85 12.65
C VAL A 159 -13.40 -20.22 13.92
N VAL A 160 -14.64 -19.74 13.89
CA VAL A 160 -15.20 -18.93 14.97
C VAL A 160 -16.70 -19.16 15.12
N SER A 161 -17.14 -19.35 16.37
CA SER A 161 -18.55 -19.28 16.79
C SER A 161 -19.04 -17.85 16.83
N ASP A 162 -20.25 -17.64 16.34
CA ASP A 162 -20.97 -16.39 16.48
C ASP A 162 -21.66 -16.24 17.85
N ASP A 163 -21.82 -17.31 18.62
CA ASP A 163 -22.43 -17.29 19.98
C ASP A 163 -21.85 -16.20 20.90
N MET A 164 -20.60 -15.80 20.66
CA MET A 164 -19.93 -14.72 21.40
C MET A 164 -19.24 -13.75 20.45
N ASP A 165 -19.73 -12.51 20.45
CA ASP A 165 -19.31 -11.37 19.61
C ASP A 165 -17.80 -11.03 19.65
N TYR A 166 -17.08 -11.45 20.68
CA TYR A 166 -15.64 -11.21 20.85
C TYR A 166 -14.75 -12.31 20.28
N THR A 167 -15.30 -13.48 19.94
CA THR A 167 -14.49 -14.66 19.56
C THR A 167 -13.70 -14.40 18.29
N ALA A 168 -14.33 -13.76 17.29
CA ALA A 168 -13.64 -13.37 16.07
C ALA A 168 -12.46 -12.43 16.33
N ALA A 169 -12.60 -11.51 17.29
CA ALA A 169 -11.53 -10.60 17.66
C ALA A 169 -10.38 -11.31 18.41
N HIS A 170 -10.69 -12.34 19.21
CA HIS A 170 -9.70 -13.21 19.85
C HIS A 170 -8.88 -13.98 18.80
N GLU A 171 -9.56 -14.68 17.88
CA GLU A 171 -8.89 -15.45 16.84
C GLU A 171 -8.14 -14.57 15.86
N MET A 172 -8.67 -13.37 15.56
CA MET A 172 -7.94 -12.36 14.81
C MET A 172 -6.64 -11.96 15.51
N GLY A 173 -6.65 -11.87 16.84
CA GLY A 173 -5.44 -11.65 17.63
C GLY A 173 -4.40 -12.75 17.41
N HIS A 174 -4.80 -14.02 17.45
CA HIS A 174 -3.92 -15.14 17.15
C HIS A 174 -3.36 -15.11 15.73
N MET A 175 -4.20 -14.81 14.73
CA MET A 175 -3.77 -14.64 13.34
C MET A 175 -2.76 -13.49 13.16
N LEU A 176 -2.84 -12.46 14.01
CA LEU A 176 -1.87 -11.35 14.07
C LEU A 176 -0.66 -11.64 14.98
N GLY A 177 -0.53 -12.86 15.49
CA GLY A 177 0.60 -13.34 16.27
C GLY A 177 0.50 -13.12 17.78
N ALA A 178 -0.64 -12.63 18.28
CA ALA A 178 -0.86 -12.51 19.72
C ALA A 178 -0.93 -13.90 20.37
N VAL A 179 -0.45 -13.99 21.60
CA VAL A 179 -0.47 -15.21 22.40
C VAL A 179 -1.46 -15.05 23.55
N HIS A 180 -1.92 -16.19 24.08
CA HIS A 180 -2.71 -16.19 25.30
C HIS A 180 -1.99 -15.50 26.46
N ASN A 181 -2.77 -14.82 27.30
CA ASN A 181 -2.29 -14.20 28.54
C ASN A 181 -3.33 -14.35 29.67
N GLN A 182 -3.02 -13.77 30.83
CA GLN A 182 -3.92 -13.70 31.98
C GLN A 182 -4.11 -12.25 32.46
N ASP A 183 -3.94 -11.29 31.56
CA ASP A 183 -3.98 -9.87 31.91
C ASP A 183 -5.41 -9.42 32.17
N THR A 184 -5.61 -8.76 33.30
CA THR A 184 -6.90 -8.21 33.74
C THR A 184 -6.73 -6.75 34.16
N ASN A 185 -7.81 -5.97 34.04
CA ASN A 185 -7.91 -4.62 34.55
C ASN A 185 -9.35 -4.38 35.04
N TRP A 186 -9.54 -4.06 36.32
CA TRP A 186 -10.85 -4.05 37.00
C TRP A 186 -11.66 -5.32 36.73
N PHE A 187 -12.89 -5.21 36.23
CA PHE A 187 -13.79 -6.31 35.85
C PHE A 187 -13.62 -6.74 34.38
N SER A 188 -12.44 -6.52 33.80
CA SER A 188 -12.20 -6.75 32.39
C SER A 188 -10.93 -7.56 32.14
N ALA A 189 -11.02 -8.47 31.19
CA ALA A 189 -9.89 -9.30 30.77
C ALA A 189 -9.43 -8.92 29.36
N SER A 190 -8.15 -9.13 29.09
CA SER A 190 -7.59 -8.90 27.77
C SER A 190 -8.33 -9.73 26.73
N ILE A 191 -8.43 -9.21 25.50
CA ILE A 191 -9.02 -9.97 24.39
C ILE A 191 -8.36 -11.34 24.22
N MET A 192 -7.07 -11.49 24.55
CA MET A 192 -6.31 -12.75 24.46
C MET A 192 -6.29 -13.58 25.76
N TYR A 193 -7.23 -13.37 26.68
CA TYR A 193 -7.30 -14.14 27.92
C TYR A 193 -7.69 -15.61 27.64
N SER A 194 -6.98 -16.57 28.24
CA SER A 194 -7.04 -17.98 27.81
C SER A 194 -8.22 -18.82 28.34
N SER A 195 -8.87 -18.44 29.43
CA SER A 195 -9.97 -19.23 30.02
C SER A 195 -11.34 -18.56 29.86
N SER A 196 -12.40 -19.33 30.12
CA SER A 196 -13.75 -18.81 30.28
C SER A 196 -13.84 -18.03 31.59
N ILE A 197 -14.37 -16.81 31.51
CA ILE A 197 -14.24 -15.84 32.59
C ILE A 197 -15.61 -15.48 33.12
N TRP A 198 -16.10 -16.27 34.07
CA TRP A 198 -17.40 -16.00 34.69
C TRP A 198 -17.40 -14.74 35.57
N LEU A 199 -16.22 -14.23 35.98
CA LEU A 199 -16.04 -13.05 36.84
C LEU A 199 -15.66 -11.75 36.10
N TYR A 200 -15.21 -11.82 34.85
CA TYR A 200 -14.69 -10.65 34.11
C TYR A 200 -15.21 -10.70 32.66
N GLY A 201 -15.66 -9.56 32.13
CA GLY A 201 -15.99 -9.46 30.71
C GLY A 201 -14.71 -9.37 29.86
N ARG A 202 -14.60 -10.15 28.77
CA ARG A 202 -13.54 -9.90 27.77
C ARG A 202 -13.82 -8.56 27.11
N GLN A 203 -12.79 -7.72 27.00
CA GLN A 203 -12.91 -6.40 26.37
C GLN A 203 -12.15 -6.31 25.06
N ASN A 204 -12.88 -5.94 24.01
CA ASN A 204 -12.46 -5.87 22.62
C ASN A 204 -11.52 -4.68 22.33
N LYS A 205 -10.94 -4.06 23.37
CA LYS A 205 -9.96 -2.96 23.27
C LYS A 205 -8.78 -3.15 24.22
N PHE A 206 -8.79 -4.21 25.03
CA PHE A 206 -7.77 -4.43 26.05
C PHE A 206 -6.79 -5.49 25.59
N TRP A 207 -5.57 -5.05 25.28
CA TRP A 207 -4.42 -5.90 24.99
C TRP A 207 -3.46 -5.87 26.17
N SER A 208 -2.81 -7.00 26.45
CA SER A 208 -1.55 -6.97 27.19
C SER A 208 -0.53 -6.11 26.45
N SER A 209 0.38 -5.45 27.17
CA SER A 209 1.44 -4.64 26.54
C SER A 209 2.28 -5.47 25.56
N ALA A 210 2.52 -6.74 25.87
CA ALA A 210 3.24 -7.67 25.00
C ALA A 210 2.46 -7.93 23.70
N ASN A 211 1.18 -8.30 23.78
CA ASN A 211 0.38 -8.59 22.60
C ASN A 211 0.15 -7.33 21.75
N LYS A 212 -0.04 -6.17 22.37
CA LYS A 212 -0.15 -4.90 21.65
C LYS A 212 1.07 -4.65 20.75
N ASN A 213 2.28 -4.90 21.27
CA ASN A 213 3.51 -4.73 20.51
C ASN A 213 3.67 -5.78 19.39
N ILE A 214 3.31 -7.04 19.65
CA ILE A 214 3.37 -8.11 18.65
C ILE A 214 2.42 -7.80 17.49
N VAL A 215 1.16 -7.54 17.80
CA VAL A 215 0.14 -7.21 16.80
C VAL A 215 0.53 -5.95 16.02
N LYS A 216 1.02 -4.91 16.71
CA LYS A 216 1.53 -3.70 16.06
C LYS A 216 2.61 -4.02 15.03
N LYS A 217 3.58 -4.86 15.40
CA LYS A 217 4.66 -5.26 14.50
C LYS A 217 4.12 -6.01 13.27
N THR A 218 3.23 -6.99 13.47
CA THR A 218 2.59 -7.73 12.37
C THR A 218 1.83 -6.80 11.43
N LEU A 219 1.03 -5.88 11.97
CA LEU A 219 0.30 -4.86 11.21
C LEU A 219 1.22 -3.89 10.46
N GLU A 220 2.38 -3.56 11.01
CA GLU A 220 3.39 -2.73 10.35
C GLU A 220 4.14 -3.48 9.23
N GLU A 221 4.18 -4.81 9.28
CA GLU A 221 4.78 -5.69 8.27
C GLU A 221 3.83 -6.02 7.11
N LEU A 222 2.53 -5.72 7.23
CA LEU A 222 1.57 -5.84 6.12
C LEU A 222 2.08 -5.08 4.89
N LYS A 223 1.96 -5.72 3.72
CA LYS A 223 2.41 -5.13 2.47
C LYS A 223 1.52 -3.94 2.12
N ARG A 224 2.09 -2.73 1.96
CA ARG A 224 1.35 -1.57 1.44
C ARG A 224 1.03 -1.68 -0.04
N PHE A 225 1.82 -2.49 -0.74
CA PHE A 225 1.67 -2.78 -2.16
C PHE A 225 1.60 -4.29 -2.33
N LEU A 226 0.40 -4.79 -2.64
CA LEU A 226 0.27 -6.07 -3.32
C LEU A 226 0.88 -5.87 -4.71
N TYR A 227 1.75 -6.78 -5.16
CA TYR A 227 2.49 -6.66 -6.42
C TYR A 227 1.60 -6.23 -7.60
N ASP A 228 2.15 -5.40 -8.50
CA ASP A 228 1.54 -4.87 -9.73
C ASP A 228 0.05 -4.51 -9.60
N LYS A 229 -0.24 -3.39 -8.90
CA LYS A 229 -1.61 -2.90 -8.76
C LYS A 229 -2.02 -2.16 -10.03
N SER A 230 -2.77 -2.84 -10.90
CA SER A 230 -3.58 -2.19 -11.92
C SER A 230 -4.83 -1.59 -11.27
N ILE A 231 -4.92 -0.27 -11.23
CA ILE A 231 -6.08 0.48 -10.78
C ILE A 231 -6.86 0.92 -12.02
N SER A 232 -7.92 0.21 -12.36
CA SER A 232 -8.83 0.64 -13.42
C SER A 232 -9.78 1.70 -12.87
N THR A 233 -9.70 2.92 -13.39
CA THR A 233 -10.54 4.05 -12.95
C THR A 233 -11.38 4.57 -14.10
N ARG A 234 -12.70 4.54 -13.93
CA ARG A 234 -13.61 5.22 -14.84
C ARG A 234 -13.55 6.71 -14.55
N TYR A 235 -13.11 7.49 -15.54
CA TYR A 235 -13.21 8.94 -15.49
C TYR A 235 -14.64 9.30 -15.91
N SER A 236 -15.46 9.74 -14.97
CA SER A 236 -16.85 10.14 -15.24
C SER A 236 -17.12 11.57 -14.76
N HIS A 237 -17.89 12.31 -15.54
CA HIS A 237 -18.23 13.73 -15.34
C HIS A 237 -19.16 13.99 -14.13
N PHE A 238 -19.49 12.99 -13.31
CA PHE A 238 -20.77 12.96 -12.60
C PHE A 238 -20.92 13.85 -11.35
N ASP A 239 -20.15 14.93 -11.23
CA ASP A 239 -20.55 16.06 -10.38
C ASP A 239 -20.12 17.46 -10.86
N GLY A 240 -19.43 17.60 -12.00
CA GLY A 240 -18.97 18.93 -12.43
C GLY A 240 -18.10 19.67 -11.39
N SER A 241 -17.53 18.99 -10.40
CA SER A 241 -16.70 19.60 -9.36
C SER A 241 -15.24 19.73 -9.81
N THR A 242 -14.99 20.57 -10.82
CA THR A 242 -13.77 21.39 -10.83
C THR A 242 -13.97 22.71 -10.08
N THR A 243 -15.12 22.94 -9.44
CA THR A 243 -15.32 24.07 -8.52
C THR A 243 -14.39 24.01 -7.29
N ASN A 244 -13.85 22.84 -6.94
CA ASN A 244 -12.91 22.66 -5.82
C ASN A 244 -11.52 22.12 -6.20
N ALA A 245 -11.26 21.79 -7.47
CA ALA A 245 -9.93 21.38 -7.92
C ALA A 245 -9.17 22.61 -8.43
N LYS A 246 -8.04 22.95 -7.79
CA LYS A 246 -7.22 24.09 -8.20
C LYS A 246 -6.84 23.96 -9.68
N GLU A 247 -7.12 25.03 -10.43
CA GLU A 247 -6.54 25.27 -11.75
C GLU A 247 -5.01 25.09 -11.64
N TYR A 248 -4.51 24.00 -12.20
CA TYR A 248 -3.07 23.75 -12.25
C TYR A 248 -2.49 24.66 -13.33
N LYS A 249 -1.98 25.84 -12.92
CA LYS A 249 -1.39 26.89 -13.78
C LYS A 249 -0.18 26.45 -14.65
N GLY A 250 0.11 25.14 -14.72
CA GLY A 250 1.15 24.53 -15.55
C GLY A 250 0.62 23.60 -16.66
N LEU A 251 -0.70 23.36 -16.74
CA LEU A 251 -1.32 22.71 -17.89
C LEU A 251 -1.53 23.80 -18.95
N SER A 252 -0.91 23.68 -20.12
CA SER A 252 -0.94 24.71 -21.17
C SER A 252 -2.38 25.15 -21.48
N SER A 253 -2.54 26.46 -21.64
CA SER A 253 -3.76 27.29 -21.61
C SER A 253 -4.91 26.92 -22.56
N ASP A 254 -4.79 25.85 -23.33
CA ASP A 254 -5.67 25.62 -24.45
C ASP A 254 -6.67 24.53 -24.06
N LYS A 255 -7.67 24.97 -23.28
CA LYS A 255 -8.94 24.30 -22.91
C LYS A 255 -8.88 23.34 -21.70
N GLY A 256 -9.25 23.85 -20.52
CA GLY A 256 -10.12 23.15 -19.56
C GLY A 256 -9.75 21.74 -19.08
N ASN A 257 -8.48 21.36 -19.00
CA ASN A 257 -8.09 19.99 -18.67
C ASN A 257 -8.38 19.65 -17.19
N LYS A 258 -9.40 18.82 -16.93
CA LYS A 258 -9.73 18.27 -15.60
C LYS A 258 -8.80 17.11 -15.26
N ALA A 259 -8.46 16.94 -13.98
CA ALA A 259 -7.51 15.91 -13.53
C ALA A 259 -8.07 15.04 -12.40
N ILE A 260 -7.68 13.76 -12.38
CA ILE A 260 -7.84 12.86 -11.22
C ILE A 260 -6.53 12.86 -10.43
N ILE A 261 -6.65 12.96 -9.10
CA ILE A 261 -5.51 13.03 -8.19
C ILE A 261 -5.51 11.79 -7.29
N TYR A 262 -4.38 11.09 -7.28
CA TYR A 262 -4.11 10.03 -6.33
C TYR A 262 -3.00 10.46 -5.37
N LYS A 263 -3.19 10.21 -4.08
CA LYS A 263 -2.14 10.35 -3.07
C LYS A 263 -1.41 9.02 -2.93
N LEU A 264 -0.17 8.96 -3.36
CA LEU A 264 0.69 7.80 -3.15
C LEU A 264 1.45 7.96 -1.83
N LEU A 265 1.23 7.05 -0.89
CA LEU A 265 2.07 6.92 0.30
C LEU A 265 3.39 6.24 -0.09
N VAL A 266 4.49 6.98 0.05
CA VAL A 266 5.81 6.56 -0.37
C VAL A 266 6.46 5.70 0.71
N GLU A 267 6.94 4.54 0.30
CA GLU A 267 7.79 3.68 1.13
C GLU A 267 9.26 4.05 0.99
N LYS A 268 9.96 3.97 2.12
CA LYS A 268 11.41 4.19 2.17
C LYS A 268 12.14 3.12 1.36
N ASN A 269 13.14 3.56 0.58
CA ASN A 269 13.98 2.69 -0.26
C ASN A 269 13.22 1.91 -1.34
N THR A 270 11.97 2.27 -1.63
CA THR A 270 11.27 1.72 -2.78
C THR A 270 11.23 2.76 -3.88
N THR A 271 11.19 2.29 -5.12
CA THR A 271 10.93 3.19 -6.23
C THR A 271 9.86 2.65 -7.15
N TYR A 272 9.20 3.57 -7.83
CA TYR A 272 7.91 3.35 -8.45
C TYR A 272 8.02 3.46 -9.96
N THR A 273 7.23 2.65 -10.64
CA THR A 273 6.85 2.86 -12.04
C THR A 273 5.36 3.14 -12.06
N ILE A 274 5.01 4.27 -12.65
CA ILE A 274 3.64 4.77 -12.77
C ILE A 274 3.33 4.77 -14.26
N ALA A 275 2.40 3.93 -14.69
CA ALA A 275 2.08 3.79 -16.11
C ALA A 275 0.59 3.83 -16.32
N ILE A 276 0.13 4.59 -17.30
CA ILE A 276 -1.22 4.42 -17.82
C ILE A 276 -1.19 3.24 -18.78
N THR A 277 -1.96 2.19 -18.50
CA THR A 277 -1.96 0.94 -19.28
C THR A 277 -3.16 0.78 -20.17
N ASP A 278 -4.20 1.59 -19.97
CA ASP A 278 -5.29 1.74 -20.91
C ASP A 278 -5.82 3.16 -20.85
N ALA A 279 -6.20 3.72 -21.99
CA ALA A 279 -6.80 5.05 -22.08
C ALA A 279 -7.51 5.21 -23.43
N ASN A 280 -8.67 5.85 -23.44
CA ASN A 280 -9.41 6.20 -24.67
C ASN A 280 -9.37 7.72 -24.96
N PHE A 281 -8.33 8.39 -24.50
CA PHE A 281 -8.07 9.82 -24.66
C PHE A 281 -6.55 10.10 -24.54
N ASP A 282 -6.11 11.27 -24.99
CA ASP A 282 -4.71 11.70 -24.87
C ASP A 282 -4.40 11.99 -23.40
N THR A 283 -3.37 11.35 -22.86
CA THR A 283 -3.05 11.33 -21.44
C THR A 283 -1.84 12.17 -21.10
N TYR A 284 -1.93 12.85 -19.96
CA TYR A 284 -0.82 13.51 -19.30
C TYR A 284 -0.67 12.98 -17.88
N LEU A 285 0.52 12.54 -17.53
CA LEU A 285 0.85 12.02 -16.21
C LEU A 285 1.86 12.96 -15.53
N TYR A 286 1.52 13.42 -14.33
CA TYR A 286 2.39 14.27 -13.51
C TYR A 286 2.55 13.69 -12.11
N VAL A 287 3.70 13.99 -11.49
CA VAL A 287 3.94 13.68 -10.08
C VAL A 287 4.35 14.96 -9.36
N TYR A 288 3.71 15.24 -8.23
CA TYR A 288 3.98 16.39 -7.37
C TYR A 288 4.35 15.97 -5.95
N ASP A 289 5.15 16.78 -5.26
CA ASP A 289 5.32 16.68 -3.81
C ASP A 289 4.15 17.32 -3.05
N LYS A 290 4.14 17.17 -1.73
CA LYS A 290 3.13 17.77 -0.84
C LYS A 290 3.05 19.30 -0.86
N ASN A 291 4.08 19.98 -1.38
CA ASN A 291 4.12 21.43 -1.49
C ASN A 291 3.65 21.90 -2.88
N GLY A 292 3.24 20.97 -3.76
CA GLY A 292 2.85 21.26 -5.12
C GLY A 292 4.02 21.45 -6.09
N ARG A 293 5.25 21.10 -5.71
CA ARG A 293 6.40 21.11 -6.62
C ARG A 293 6.34 19.89 -7.53
N GLN A 294 6.42 20.11 -8.84
CA GLN A 294 6.49 19.02 -9.81
C GLN A 294 7.80 18.24 -9.63
N LEU A 295 7.68 16.93 -9.45
CA LEU A 295 8.80 16.00 -9.35
C LEU A 295 9.11 15.37 -10.71
N ASP A 296 8.08 14.97 -11.46
CA ASP A 296 8.23 14.39 -12.79
C ASP A 296 6.95 14.58 -13.65
N LYS A 297 7.07 14.40 -14.97
CA LYS A 297 5.96 14.40 -15.92
C LYS A 297 6.26 13.54 -17.16
N ASN A 298 5.23 12.95 -17.73
CA ASN A 298 5.29 12.31 -19.03
C ASN A 298 3.99 12.59 -19.80
N ASN A 299 4.12 12.79 -21.10
CA ASN A 299 3.00 12.87 -22.03
C ASN A 299 3.18 11.78 -23.10
N ASP A 300 2.07 11.26 -23.61
CA ASP A 300 2.05 10.18 -24.61
C ASP A 300 2.52 10.60 -26.01
N SER A 301 2.90 11.86 -26.18
CA SER A 301 3.34 12.45 -27.44
C SER A 301 4.80 12.13 -27.81
N ASN A 302 5.22 10.86 -27.71
CA ASN A 302 6.46 10.40 -28.35
C ASN A 302 6.24 10.11 -29.85
N HIS A 303 5.53 11.00 -30.54
CA HIS A 303 5.51 10.98 -32.00
C HIS A 303 6.83 11.57 -32.49
N PHE A 304 7.68 10.68 -33.02
CA PHE A 304 8.86 11.04 -33.78
C PHE A 304 8.38 11.83 -35.01
N LEU A 305 8.27 13.15 -34.89
CA LEU A 305 8.06 14.04 -36.04
C LEU A 305 9.35 14.03 -36.85
N ILE A 306 9.50 13.06 -37.76
CA ILE A 306 10.40 13.27 -38.90
C ILE A 306 9.75 14.37 -39.72
N GLN A 307 10.40 15.53 -39.72
CA GLN A 307 10.02 16.73 -40.45
C GLN A 307 10.19 16.47 -41.97
N CYS A 308 9.27 15.70 -42.56
CA CYS A 308 9.17 15.50 -44.01
C CYS A 308 7.94 16.27 -44.51
N GLY A 309 8.15 17.28 -45.36
CA GLY A 309 7.10 18.17 -45.83
C GLY A 309 5.89 17.47 -46.48
N TRP A 310 4.70 18.05 -46.25
CA TRP A 310 3.44 18.05 -47.03
C TRP A 310 2.89 16.75 -47.65
N ARG A 311 3.48 15.58 -47.39
CA ARG A 311 2.88 14.27 -47.69
C ARG A 311 3.20 13.27 -46.59
N CYS A 312 2.46 13.35 -45.49
CA CYS A 312 2.46 12.31 -44.47
C CYS A 312 1.66 11.10 -44.99
N PHE A 313 2.36 10.04 -45.37
CA PHE A 313 1.77 8.70 -45.31
C PHE A 313 1.77 8.28 -43.85
N LEU A 314 0.57 8.03 -43.31
CA LEU A 314 0.42 7.20 -42.12
C LEU A 314 0.93 5.81 -42.51
N LEU A 315 2.15 5.47 -42.10
CA LEU A 315 2.53 4.06 -42.06
C LEU A 315 1.67 3.44 -40.95
N PRO A 316 0.88 2.39 -41.23
CA PRO A 316 0.25 1.64 -40.16
C PRO A 316 1.38 0.98 -39.38
N SER A 317 1.72 1.51 -38.21
CA SER A 317 2.45 0.72 -37.24
C SER A 317 1.47 -0.33 -36.74
N ASP A 318 1.83 -1.59 -36.95
CA ASP A 318 1.12 -2.76 -36.48
C ASP A 318 0.53 -2.54 -35.06
N ASP A 319 -0.76 -2.75 -34.93
CA ASP A 319 -1.53 -3.00 -33.70
C ASP A 319 -1.22 -2.16 -32.42
N ASN A 320 -2.13 -1.23 -32.10
CA ASN A 320 -2.51 -0.82 -30.73
C ASN A 320 -1.50 -0.11 -29.81
N ALA A 321 -0.35 0.37 -30.28
CA ALA A 321 0.59 1.13 -29.43
C ALA A 321 0.33 2.65 -29.45
N PHE A 322 -0.81 3.11 -28.92
CA PHE A 322 -0.83 4.47 -28.34
C PHE A 322 0.25 4.46 -27.24
N LEU A 323 1.29 5.27 -27.37
CA LEU A 323 2.41 5.33 -26.41
C LEU A 323 1.93 5.98 -25.11
N ARG A 324 1.21 5.24 -24.27
CA ARG A 324 0.57 5.77 -23.04
C ARG A 324 1.58 6.40 -22.08
N SER A 325 1.16 7.44 -21.37
CA SER A 325 2.01 8.17 -20.43
C SER A 325 2.59 7.25 -19.34
N ARG A 326 3.91 7.30 -19.17
CA ARG A 326 4.65 6.43 -18.25
C ARG A 326 5.83 7.15 -17.60
N ILE A 327 6.00 6.95 -16.30
CA ILE A 327 7.14 7.45 -15.53
C ILE A 327 7.80 6.24 -14.85
N ASP A 328 9.04 5.95 -15.24
CA ASP A 328 9.81 4.80 -14.76
C ASP A 328 10.79 5.19 -13.65
N ASN A 329 11.09 4.24 -12.76
CA ASN A 329 12.18 4.30 -11.79
C ASN A 329 12.19 5.59 -10.91
N GLN A 330 11.02 6.04 -10.46
CA GLN A 330 10.85 7.20 -9.58
C GLN A 330 11.17 6.99 -8.10
N ASN A 331 12.36 7.43 -7.70
CA ASN A 331 12.78 7.45 -6.31
C ASN A 331 12.42 8.79 -5.67
N PHE A 332 11.43 8.78 -4.79
CA PHE A 332 10.96 9.97 -4.07
C PHE A 332 11.77 10.27 -2.79
N GLY A 333 12.87 9.54 -2.56
CA GLY A 333 13.82 9.80 -1.48
C GLY A 333 13.19 9.66 -0.08
N SER A 334 13.16 10.76 0.67
CA SER A 334 12.60 10.82 2.03
C SER A 334 11.15 11.31 2.07
N ALA A 335 10.51 11.54 0.92
CA ALA A 335 9.10 11.89 0.86
C ALA A 335 8.26 10.78 1.53
N LYS A 336 7.28 11.18 2.35
CA LYS A 336 6.29 10.25 2.91
C LYS A 336 5.09 10.05 1.99
N GLU A 337 4.86 11.01 1.11
CA GLU A 337 3.74 11.03 0.18
C GLU A 337 4.09 11.85 -1.06
N VAL A 338 3.49 11.48 -2.19
CA VAL A 338 3.49 12.23 -3.45
C VAL A 338 2.10 12.18 -4.07
N TYR A 339 1.85 13.05 -5.03
CA TYR A 339 0.55 13.19 -5.68
C TYR A 339 0.69 12.88 -7.16
N ILE A 340 0.04 11.80 -7.59
CA ILE A 340 -0.04 11.38 -8.99
C ILE A 340 -1.25 12.07 -9.58
N VAL A 341 -1.03 12.84 -10.64
CA VAL A 341 -2.06 13.59 -11.33
C VAL A 341 -2.18 13.07 -12.74
N VAL A 342 -3.34 12.51 -13.06
CA VAL A 342 -3.69 12.05 -14.40
C VAL A 342 -4.65 13.08 -15.00
N SER A 343 -4.28 13.62 -16.16
CA SER A 343 -5.08 14.56 -16.92
C SER A 343 -5.09 14.14 -18.38
N GLY A 344 -5.89 14.80 -19.21
CA GLY A 344 -5.96 14.48 -20.62
C GLY A 344 -6.95 15.31 -21.41
N ASN A 345 -6.87 15.20 -22.73
CA ASN A 345 -7.80 15.84 -23.64
C ASN A 345 -8.63 14.78 -24.35
N LYS A 346 -9.95 14.86 -24.19
CA LYS A 346 -10.91 14.12 -25.00
C LYS A 346 -11.89 15.13 -25.56
N HIS A 347 -12.11 15.08 -26.87
CA HIS A 347 -13.11 15.93 -27.53
C HIS A 347 -14.55 15.68 -27.04
N ASP A 348 -14.80 14.52 -26.40
CA ASP A 348 -16.07 14.13 -25.79
C ASP A 348 -15.91 13.91 -24.28
N ASP A 349 -16.90 14.33 -23.50
CA ASP A 349 -16.85 14.65 -22.05
C ASP A 349 -16.42 13.54 -21.07
N HIS A 350 -16.14 12.31 -21.52
CA HIS A 350 -15.83 11.15 -20.66
C HIS A 350 -14.73 10.25 -21.24
N GLY A 351 -13.63 10.05 -20.50
CA GLY A 351 -12.61 9.06 -20.78
C GLY A 351 -12.65 7.86 -19.84
N ASN A 352 -12.00 6.76 -20.18
CA ASN A 352 -11.65 5.71 -19.22
C ASN A 352 -10.14 5.55 -19.27
N PHE A 353 -9.51 5.30 -18.13
CA PHE A 353 -8.11 4.89 -18.10
C PHE A 353 -7.84 3.84 -17.03
N SER A 354 -6.77 3.07 -17.23
CA SER A 354 -6.20 2.19 -16.22
C SER A 354 -4.83 2.73 -15.83
N LEU A 355 -4.63 2.94 -14.54
CA LEU A 355 -3.34 3.32 -13.95
C LEU A 355 -2.71 2.09 -13.32
N ASN A 356 -1.60 1.63 -13.87
CA ASN A 356 -0.78 0.63 -13.24
C ASN A 356 0.32 1.30 -12.40
N LEU A 357 0.34 0.97 -11.11
CA LEU A 357 1.43 1.30 -10.23
C LEU A 357 2.18 0.02 -9.85
N SER A 358 3.43 -0.06 -10.28
CA SER A 358 4.36 -1.05 -9.76
C SER A 358 5.42 -0.38 -8.90
N SER A 359 5.84 -1.08 -7.85
CA SER A 359 6.86 -0.60 -6.94
C SER A 359 7.94 -1.66 -6.81
N TYR A 360 9.18 -1.23 -6.67
CA TYR A 360 10.31 -2.10 -6.41
C TYR A 360 10.98 -1.69 -5.12
N LYS A 361 11.14 -2.65 -4.20
CA LYS A 361 11.83 -2.42 -2.94
C LYS A 361 13.32 -2.72 -3.08
N THR A 362 14.15 -1.80 -2.58
CA THR A 362 15.60 -1.98 -2.47
C THR A 362 15.97 -2.30 -1.03
N PHE A 363 16.50 -3.49 -0.80
CA PHE A 363 17.10 -3.83 0.49
C PHE A 363 18.56 -3.38 0.52
N ILE A 364 18.91 -2.49 1.45
CA ILE A 364 20.27 -1.95 1.57
C ILE A 364 20.99 -2.72 2.66
N ILE A 365 22.16 -3.28 2.32
CA ILE A 365 23.07 -3.94 3.25
C ILE A 365 24.33 -3.09 3.34
N GLU A 366 24.51 -2.43 4.49
CA GLU A 366 25.64 -1.53 4.76
C GLU A 366 26.28 -1.77 6.14
N ASP A 367 25.73 -2.70 6.93
CA ASP A 367 26.28 -3.08 8.22
C ASP A 367 27.36 -4.17 8.06
N ASN A 368 28.39 -4.10 8.91
CA ASN A 368 29.56 -4.98 8.81
C ASN A 368 29.23 -6.46 9.07
N SER A 369 28.29 -6.74 9.97
CA SER A 369 27.95 -8.13 10.34
C SER A 369 27.34 -8.86 9.15
N THR A 370 26.31 -8.25 8.55
CA THR A 370 25.64 -8.79 7.38
C THR A 370 26.59 -8.88 6.20
N LEU A 371 27.36 -7.82 5.89
CA LEU A 371 28.34 -7.85 4.79
C LEU A 371 29.35 -9.01 4.95
N ARG A 372 29.88 -9.22 6.15
CA ARG A 372 30.81 -10.34 6.41
C ARG A 372 30.14 -11.70 6.23
N SER A 373 28.89 -11.84 6.64
CA SER A 373 28.13 -13.09 6.46
C SER A 373 27.95 -13.49 4.99
N LEU A 374 28.01 -12.51 4.07
CA LEU A 374 27.91 -12.74 2.62
C LEU A 374 29.22 -13.24 1.98
N LYS A 375 30.35 -13.25 2.72
CA LYS A 375 31.65 -13.66 2.16
C LYS A 375 31.57 -15.07 1.60
N ASN A 376 31.72 -15.21 0.28
CA ASN A 376 31.60 -16.49 -0.43
C ASN A 376 30.27 -17.24 -0.19
N ASN A 377 29.21 -16.57 0.25
CA ASN A 377 27.96 -17.21 0.68
C ASN A 377 26.80 -16.81 -0.22
N ALA A 378 26.73 -17.45 -1.39
CA ALA A 378 25.66 -17.22 -2.36
C ALA A 378 24.26 -17.56 -1.83
N PRO A 379 24.04 -18.68 -1.10
CA PRO A 379 22.73 -18.99 -0.51
C PRO A 379 22.21 -17.88 0.41
N LYS A 380 23.07 -17.31 1.26
CA LYS A 380 22.66 -16.22 2.15
C LYS A 380 22.29 -14.95 1.38
N LEU A 381 23.04 -14.62 0.32
CA LEU A 381 22.66 -13.51 -0.56
C LEU A 381 21.32 -13.77 -1.28
N LYS A 382 21.05 -15.03 -1.63
CA LYS A 382 19.79 -15.46 -2.27
C LYS A 382 18.58 -15.19 -1.39
N GLU A 383 18.66 -15.43 -0.07
CA GLU A 383 17.56 -15.12 0.86
C GLU A 383 17.10 -13.65 0.77
N TYR A 384 18.07 -12.72 0.67
CA TYR A 384 17.78 -11.30 0.49
C TYR A 384 17.23 -10.99 -0.91
N ILE A 385 17.75 -11.63 -1.95
CA ILE A 385 17.29 -11.42 -3.34
C ILE A 385 15.91 -12.02 -3.58
N ASP A 386 15.57 -13.17 -3.00
CA ASP A 386 14.26 -13.79 -3.18
C ASP A 386 13.17 -12.87 -2.61
N SER A 387 13.44 -12.28 -1.45
CA SER A 387 12.54 -11.37 -0.73
C SER A 387 12.47 -9.94 -1.30
N ASN A 388 13.42 -9.53 -2.15
CA ASN A 388 13.54 -8.14 -2.63
C ASN A 388 13.81 -8.05 -4.14
N ASN A 389 13.30 -7.04 -4.84
CA ASN A 389 13.57 -6.88 -6.27
C ASN A 389 15.01 -6.42 -6.54
N LYS A 390 15.55 -5.61 -5.62
CA LYS A 390 16.94 -5.12 -5.64
C LYS A 390 17.59 -5.31 -4.28
N VAL A 391 18.82 -5.80 -4.26
CA VAL A 391 19.71 -5.74 -3.08
C VAL A 391 20.84 -4.78 -3.40
N TRP A 392 21.10 -3.83 -2.50
CA TRP A 392 22.18 -2.86 -2.64
C TRP A 392 23.20 -3.05 -1.52
N LEU A 393 24.36 -3.55 -1.88
CA LEU A 393 25.50 -3.72 -0.99
C LEU A 393 26.33 -2.44 -0.99
N LYS A 394 26.61 -1.87 0.18
CA LYS A 394 27.46 -0.69 0.33
C LYS A 394 28.59 -1.00 1.28
N THR A 395 29.83 -0.97 0.80
CA THR A 395 31.00 -1.15 1.68
C THR A 395 31.58 0.19 2.07
N ARG A 396 32.21 0.24 3.25
CA ARG A 396 33.00 1.37 3.76
C ARG A 396 34.09 0.87 4.68
N ASN A 397 35.01 1.74 5.07
CA ASN A 397 35.98 1.39 6.11
C ASN A 397 35.26 1.00 7.41
N GLY A 398 35.58 -0.19 7.93
CA GLY A 398 34.90 -0.81 9.07
C GLY A 398 33.66 -1.65 8.75
N ALA A 399 33.15 -1.63 7.50
CA ALA A 399 32.05 -2.46 7.03
C ALA A 399 32.32 -2.96 5.59
N TRP A 400 32.97 -4.11 5.48
CA TRP A 400 33.51 -4.63 4.23
C TRP A 400 33.54 -6.16 4.19
N THR A 401 33.50 -6.72 2.99
CA THR A 401 33.71 -8.14 2.72
C THR A 401 34.48 -8.32 1.42
N GLU A 402 35.33 -9.35 1.37
CA GLU A 402 36.27 -9.55 0.27
C GLU A 402 35.61 -10.06 -1.01
N ASN A 403 34.73 -11.05 -0.87
CA ASN A 403 34.15 -11.78 -1.99
C ASN A 403 32.63 -11.84 -1.87
N ILE A 404 31.95 -11.37 -2.90
CA ILE A 404 30.51 -11.53 -3.07
C ILE A 404 30.27 -12.53 -4.19
N VAL A 405 29.55 -13.62 -3.91
CA VAL A 405 29.15 -14.61 -4.93
C VAL A 405 27.67 -14.41 -5.22
N LEU A 406 27.33 -14.08 -6.47
CA LEU A 406 25.94 -13.92 -6.89
C LEU A 406 25.29 -15.31 -7.08
N PRO A 407 24.11 -15.58 -6.48
CA PRO A 407 23.47 -16.89 -6.52
C PRO A 407 22.88 -17.22 -7.90
N GLN A 408 22.75 -18.51 -8.21
CA GLN A 408 21.99 -18.99 -9.37
C GLN A 408 20.54 -19.32 -8.97
N GLY A 409 19.66 -19.48 -9.96
CA GLY A 409 18.26 -19.88 -9.72
C GLY A 409 17.46 -18.81 -8.99
N VAL A 410 17.74 -17.54 -9.25
CA VAL A 410 16.89 -16.42 -8.83
C VAL A 410 15.92 -16.08 -9.95
N ASN A 411 14.78 -15.45 -9.64
CA ASN A 411 13.84 -15.02 -10.67
C ASN A 411 14.49 -13.99 -11.60
N GLU A 412 14.06 -13.96 -12.87
CA GLU A 412 14.53 -12.96 -13.83
C GLU A 412 14.28 -11.53 -13.35
N SER A 413 15.06 -10.58 -13.87
CA SER A 413 15.00 -9.14 -13.56
C SER A 413 15.40 -8.73 -12.14
N LYS A 414 15.79 -9.68 -11.26
CA LYS A 414 16.37 -9.37 -9.95
C LYS A 414 17.69 -8.61 -10.09
N LYS A 415 17.94 -7.64 -9.21
CA LYS A 415 19.10 -6.75 -9.29
C LYS A 415 19.97 -6.82 -8.04
N VAL A 416 21.28 -6.79 -8.23
CA VAL A 416 22.26 -6.57 -7.16
C VAL A 416 23.13 -5.39 -7.54
N THR A 417 23.16 -4.35 -6.71
CA THR A 417 24.10 -3.23 -6.87
C THR A 417 25.14 -3.30 -5.77
N LEU A 418 26.39 -3.02 -6.13
CA LEU A 418 27.50 -2.90 -5.18
C LEU A 418 28.16 -1.54 -5.35
N THR A 419 28.21 -0.76 -4.29
CA THR A 419 29.02 0.46 -4.19
C THR A 419 30.16 0.19 -3.21
N VAL A 420 31.40 0.47 -3.64
CA VAL A 420 32.59 0.22 -2.82
C VAL A 420 33.20 1.54 -2.36
N ASP A 421 33.01 1.91 -1.09
CA ASP A 421 33.65 3.07 -0.45
C ASP A 421 34.71 2.66 0.59
N SER A 422 35.06 1.38 0.64
CA SER A 422 36.17 0.86 1.45
C SER A 422 37.52 0.99 0.74
N ASP A 423 38.60 1.07 1.52
CA ASP A 423 39.97 1.07 0.98
C ASP A 423 40.34 -0.26 0.31
N TRP A 424 39.69 -1.35 0.71
CA TRP A 424 39.87 -2.66 0.09
C TRP A 424 38.85 -2.90 -1.03
N PRO A 425 39.29 -3.45 -2.17
CA PRO A 425 38.39 -3.79 -3.27
C PRO A 425 37.52 -5.00 -2.92
N VAL A 426 36.43 -5.18 -3.66
CA VAL A 426 35.53 -6.33 -3.53
C VAL A 426 35.54 -7.14 -4.82
N LYS A 427 35.69 -8.46 -4.72
CA LYS A 427 35.56 -9.37 -5.86
C LYS A 427 34.11 -9.85 -5.97
N VAL A 428 33.47 -9.55 -7.08
CA VAL A 428 32.13 -10.03 -7.41
C VAL A 428 32.24 -11.21 -8.36
N ILE A 429 31.81 -12.37 -7.89
CA ILE A 429 31.84 -13.65 -8.61
C ILE A 429 30.43 -13.96 -9.09
N PHE A 430 30.27 -14.21 -10.38
CA PHE A 430 28.96 -14.40 -11.00
C PHE A 430 29.04 -15.39 -12.16
N THR A 431 27.91 -15.97 -12.55
CA THR A 431 27.83 -16.90 -13.70
C THR A 431 26.93 -16.30 -14.76
N ILE A 432 27.38 -16.33 -16.02
CA ILE A 432 26.62 -15.95 -17.22
C ILE A 432 26.94 -16.95 -18.33
N ASN A 433 25.93 -17.40 -19.08
CA ASN A 433 26.02 -18.48 -20.08
C ASN A 433 26.70 -19.73 -19.52
N ASN A 434 26.39 -20.13 -18.29
CA ASN A 434 27.05 -21.22 -17.56
C ASN A 434 28.57 -21.06 -17.34
N VAL A 435 29.13 -19.88 -17.60
CA VAL A 435 30.55 -19.57 -17.37
C VAL A 435 30.70 -18.70 -16.14
N ARG A 436 31.52 -19.16 -15.18
CA ARG A 436 31.88 -18.41 -13.97
C ARG A 436 32.86 -17.29 -14.31
N LYS A 437 32.54 -16.07 -13.92
CA LYS A 437 33.35 -14.85 -14.10
C LYS A 437 33.56 -14.15 -12.76
N THR A 438 34.58 -13.30 -12.72
CA THR A 438 34.90 -12.47 -11.57
C THR A 438 35.16 -11.04 -12.04
N ARG A 439 34.59 -10.06 -11.33
CA ARG A 439 34.86 -8.64 -11.52
C ARG A 439 35.34 -8.04 -10.20
N THR A 440 36.49 -7.39 -10.21
CA THR A 440 36.97 -6.61 -9.06
C THR A 440 36.37 -5.21 -9.13
N VAL A 441 35.80 -4.75 -8.01
CA VAL A 441 35.22 -3.42 -7.86
C VAL A 441 36.08 -2.64 -6.85
N LEU A 442 36.59 -1.50 -7.30
CA LEU A 442 37.53 -0.66 -6.56
C LEU A 442 36.79 0.45 -5.79
N ARG A 443 37.51 1.12 -4.88
CA ARG A 443 36.99 2.27 -4.16
C ARG A 443 36.43 3.35 -5.09
N GLY A 444 35.27 3.91 -4.76
CA GLY A 444 34.53 4.90 -5.54
C GLY A 444 33.79 4.32 -6.74
N GLN A 445 33.84 3.01 -6.97
CA GLN A 445 33.12 2.37 -8.08
C GLN A 445 31.78 1.82 -7.62
N GLU A 446 30.83 1.83 -8.55
CA GLU A 446 29.55 1.14 -8.45
C GLU A 446 29.38 0.19 -9.62
N ILE A 447 28.82 -0.99 -9.37
CA ILE A 447 28.37 -1.91 -10.41
C ILE A 447 26.93 -2.33 -10.16
N SER A 448 26.21 -2.61 -11.24
CA SER A 448 24.85 -3.16 -11.16
C SER A 448 24.75 -4.45 -11.96
N CYS A 449 24.33 -5.51 -11.30
CA CYS A 449 24.11 -6.83 -11.89
C CYS A 449 22.61 -7.09 -12.01
N VAL A 450 22.16 -7.63 -13.15
CA VAL A 450 20.76 -8.02 -13.39
C VAL A 450 20.72 -9.49 -13.76
N TYR A 451 19.84 -10.26 -13.13
CA TYR A 451 19.66 -11.67 -13.49
C TYR A 451 18.76 -11.80 -14.72
N THR A 452 19.19 -12.64 -15.66
CA THR A 452 18.52 -12.96 -16.92
C THR A 452 18.42 -14.48 -17.04
N LYS A 453 17.68 -14.99 -18.03
CA LYS A 453 17.67 -16.42 -18.38
C LYS A 453 19.06 -17.04 -18.52
N ASP A 454 20.03 -16.23 -18.93
CA ASP A 454 21.40 -16.63 -19.21
C ASP A 454 22.32 -16.46 -17.99
N GLY A 455 21.81 -15.98 -16.85
CA GLY A 455 22.59 -15.68 -15.64
C GLY A 455 22.76 -14.18 -15.39
N TRP A 456 23.79 -13.81 -14.63
CA TRP A 456 24.01 -12.41 -14.20
C TRP A 456 24.72 -11.58 -15.27
N LEU A 457 24.00 -10.62 -15.81
CA LEU A 457 24.55 -9.57 -16.67
C LEU A 457 25.05 -8.41 -15.79
N VAL A 458 26.33 -8.05 -15.91
CA VAL A 458 26.91 -6.90 -15.21
C VAL A 458 26.87 -5.69 -16.15
N LYS A 459 26.24 -4.61 -15.69
CA LYS A 459 26.19 -3.31 -16.38
C LYS A 459 27.29 -2.38 -15.90
#